data_AF-A0A0U3FLL4-F1
#
_entry.id   AF-A0A0U3FLL4-F1
#
_cell.length_a   1.000
_cell.length_b   1.000
_cell.length_c   1.000
_cell.angle_alpha   90.00
_cell.angle_beta   90.00
_cell.angle_gamma   90.00
#
_symmetry.space_group_name_H-M   'P 1'
#
loop_
_entity.id
_entity.type
_entity.pdbx_description
1 polymer ?
#
loop_
_entity_poly.entity_id
_entity_poly.type
_entity_poly.pdbx_seq_one_letter_code
_entity_poly.pdbx_strand_id
1 'polypeptide(L)'
;MKSNSSALGRIKIGSLFLELSSILFIVSIIVVLYTAFNTVAKYINTSNGVSGLNQSQLQQELLKQLNTPLIHAIPIIVTVIAIIGSILILTGYLNEKIKTNYSDLGKVGTIIMIIGAVVYALPVNLFGDIIFVIGQIILGISFYRTGETFNEGSLKNAGILVALPFLITQVIGYALSYIGVNKVIRELNSAKKTVKVSSLGSGIIRGNGILTISLYSDSDVYITQAQIVGTNYISTSITPNYLKHGFNNITIDFNNLSLNLIPNSLYTVRLLLANGDSIDIQVTAQP
;
A
#
# COMPACT_ATOMS: atom_id res chain seq x y z
N MET A 1 -7.34 -5.58 -13.13
CA MET A 1 -6.67 -5.21 -11.86
C MET A 1 -5.18 -4.81 -12.00
N LYS A 2 -4.69 -4.22 -13.10
CA LYS A 2 -3.33 -3.62 -13.19
C LYS A 2 -3.18 -2.29 -12.41
N SER A 3 -4.26 -1.84 -11.80
CA SER A 3 -4.47 -0.45 -11.38
C SER A 3 -4.41 -0.22 -9.87
N ASN A 4 -4.44 -1.27 -9.03
CA ASN A 4 -4.36 -1.13 -7.57
C ASN A 4 -2.91 -1.09 -7.11
N SER A 5 -2.03 -1.82 -7.78
CA SER A 5 -0.58 -1.77 -7.55
C SER A 5 0.02 -0.42 -7.90
N SER A 6 -0.52 0.28 -8.92
CA SER A 6 -0.06 1.63 -9.27
C SER A 6 -0.53 2.67 -8.25
N ALA A 7 -1.73 2.52 -7.68
CA ALA A 7 -2.25 3.42 -6.64
C ALA A 7 -1.50 3.25 -5.31
N LEU A 8 -1.36 2.01 -4.81
CA LEU A 8 -0.55 1.72 -3.63
C LEU A 8 0.93 2.09 -3.85
N GLY A 9 1.43 1.94 -5.09
CA GLY A 9 2.77 2.39 -5.45
C GLY A 9 2.99 3.89 -5.23
N ARG A 10 1.98 4.72 -5.49
CA ARG A 10 2.04 6.16 -5.21
C ARG A 10 2.04 6.46 -3.71
N ILE A 11 1.23 5.75 -2.92
CA ILE A 11 1.23 5.87 -1.45
C ILE A 11 2.59 5.48 -0.87
N LYS A 12 3.18 4.39 -1.39
CA LYS A 12 4.54 3.94 -1.04
C LYS A 12 5.58 5.03 -1.32
N ILE A 13 5.65 5.54 -2.54
CA ILE A 13 6.64 6.56 -2.92
C ILE A 13 6.40 7.83 -2.12
N GLY A 14 5.15 8.27 -1.97
CA GLY A 14 4.85 9.45 -1.17
C GLY A 14 5.26 9.31 0.30
N SER A 15 5.14 8.12 0.89
CA SER A 15 5.64 7.84 2.25
C SER A 15 7.16 8.01 2.35
N LEU A 16 7.92 7.62 1.32
CA LEU A 16 9.38 7.83 1.27
C LEU A 16 9.74 9.32 1.21
N PHE A 17 8.99 10.13 0.45
CA PHE A 17 9.20 11.58 0.41
C PHE A 17 8.89 12.24 1.76
N LEU A 18 7.84 11.79 2.46
CA LEU A 18 7.52 12.28 3.80
C LEU A 18 8.56 11.85 4.85
N GLU A 19 9.10 10.63 4.75
CA GLU A 19 10.24 10.18 5.55
C GLU A 19 11.46 11.08 5.34
N LEU A 20 11.84 11.31 4.08
CA LEU A 20 12.96 12.18 3.73
C LEU A 20 12.76 13.62 4.25
N SER A 21 11.56 14.18 4.08
CA SER A 21 11.20 15.50 4.60
C SER A 21 11.35 15.56 6.13
N SER A 22 10.88 14.55 6.84
CA SER A 22 10.99 14.46 8.31
C SER A 22 12.45 14.41 8.77
N ILE A 23 13.31 13.64 8.07
CA ILE A 23 14.75 13.57 8.36
C ILE A 23 15.41 14.94 8.13
N LEU A 24 15.14 15.58 7.00
CA LEU A 24 15.71 16.88 6.68
C LEU A 24 15.24 17.95 7.66
N PHE A 25 14.00 17.88 8.15
CA PHE A 25 13.51 18.77 9.20
C PHE A 25 14.29 18.61 10.51
N ILE A 26 14.56 17.38 10.95
CA ILE A 26 15.40 17.11 12.14
C ILE A 26 16.82 17.66 11.94
N VAL A 27 17.43 17.44 10.77
CA VAL A 27 18.74 18.01 10.44
C VAL A 27 18.72 19.53 10.49
N SER A 28 17.65 20.16 10.01
CA SER A 28 17.47 21.62 10.06
C SER A 28 17.49 22.14 11.50
N ILE A 29 16.75 21.47 12.40
CA ILE A 29 16.72 21.81 13.83
C ILE A 29 18.13 21.68 14.43
N ILE A 30 18.85 20.59 14.13
CA ILE A 30 20.21 20.36 14.64
C ILE A 30 21.16 21.48 14.18
N VAL A 31 21.10 21.89 12.91
CA VAL A 31 21.93 22.98 12.37
C VAL A 31 21.63 24.30 13.07
N VAL A 32 20.35 24.63 13.30
CA VAL A 32 19.94 25.85 14.00
C VAL A 32 20.45 25.83 15.45
N LEU A 33 20.27 24.71 16.16
CA LEU A 33 20.75 24.55 17.54
C LEU A 33 22.28 24.64 17.63
N TYR A 34 23.00 24.01 16.71
CA TYR A 34 24.47 24.07 16.65
C TYR A 34 24.97 25.50 16.41
N THR A 35 24.35 26.21 15.47
CA THR A 35 24.68 27.61 15.16
C THR A 35 24.42 28.52 16.36
N ALA A 36 23.28 28.35 17.03
CA ALA A 36 22.95 29.09 18.24
C ALA A 36 23.95 28.81 19.37
N PHE A 37 24.26 27.54 19.62
CA PHE A 37 25.18 27.13 20.68
C PHE A 37 26.59 27.71 20.46
N ASN A 38 27.12 27.62 19.24
CA ASN A 38 28.43 28.18 18.92
C ASN A 38 28.48 29.70 19.09
N THR A 39 27.39 30.40 18.77
CA THR A 39 27.29 31.84 18.98
C THR A 39 27.37 32.20 20.46
N VAL A 40 26.62 31.47 21.29
CA VAL A 40 26.65 31.65 22.76
C VAL A 40 28.02 31.29 23.34
N ALA A 41 28.63 30.18 22.91
CA ALA A 41 29.96 29.78 23.38
C ALA A 41 31.04 30.82 23.03
N LYS A 42 30.99 31.40 21.82
CA LYS A 42 31.89 32.49 21.43
C LYS A 42 31.71 33.71 22.33
N TYR A 43 30.47 34.08 22.65
CA TYR A 43 30.17 35.18 23.57
C TYR A 43 30.77 34.97 24.96
N ILE A 44 30.56 33.79 25.55
CA ILE A 44 31.09 33.44 26.87
C ILE A 44 32.62 33.58 26.87
N ASN A 45 33.30 33.02 25.86
CA ASN A 45 34.76 33.06 25.77
C ASN A 45 35.32 34.47 25.55
N THR A 46 34.64 35.33 24.78
CA THR A 46 35.07 36.73 24.59
C THR A 46 34.83 37.60 25.83
N SER A 47 33.75 37.36 26.58
CA SER A 47 33.43 38.10 27.80
C SER A 47 34.44 37.88 28.94
N ASN A 48 35.15 36.74 28.94
CA ASN A 48 36.19 36.42 29.91
C ASN A 48 37.54 37.11 29.62
N GLY A 49 37.70 37.78 28.47
CA GLY A 49 38.98 38.35 28.03
C GLY A 49 38.97 39.85 27.72
N VAL A 50 37.81 40.47 27.45
CA VAL A 50 37.68 41.90 27.16
C VAL A 50 36.37 42.42 27.74
N SER A 51 36.42 43.63 28.31
CA SER A 51 35.32 44.40 28.88
C SER A 51 34.01 44.24 28.08
N GLY A 52 33.05 43.54 28.71
CA GLY A 52 31.63 43.38 28.38
C GLY A 52 31.13 43.83 27.01
N LEU A 53 30.90 42.88 26.11
CA LEU A 53 29.89 43.07 25.06
C LEU A 53 28.51 43.12 25.72
N ASN A 54 27.79 44.21 25.46
CA ASN A 54 26.47 44.51 25.97
C ASN A 54 25.49 43.40 25.53
N GLN A 55 24.50 43.04 26.35
CA GLN A 55 23.49 42.02 26.02
C GLN A 55 22.81 42.25 24.64
N SER A 56 22.70 43.51 24.23
CA SER A 56 22.19 43.91 22.92
C SER A 56 23.08 43.48 21.74
N GLN A 57 24.41 43.46 21.90
CA GLN A 57 25.34 43.03 20.85
C GLN A 57 25.28 41.51 20.65
N LEU A 58 25.13 40.74 21.73
CA LEU A 58 24.89 39.29 21.65
C LEU A 58 23.59 39.00 20.89
N GLN A 59 22.51 39.72 21.22
CA GLN A 59 21.23 39.57 20.53
C GLN A 59 21.35 39.89 19.04
N GLN A 60 22.05 40.96 18.67
CA GLN A 60 22.24 41.31 17.26
C GLN A 60 23.06 40.25 16.50
N GLU A 61 24.11 39.69 17.09
CA GLU A 61 24.88 38.65 16.41
C GLU A 61 24.15 37.31 16.34
N LEU A 62 23.36 36.96 17.36
CA LEU A 62 22.44 35.82 17.29
C LEU A 62 21.42 36.02 16.16
N LEU A 63 20.80 37.20 16.09
CA LEU A 63 19.85 37.51 15.02
C LEU A 63 20.50 37.46 13.64
N LYS A 64 21.72 37.97 13.47
CA LYS A 64 22.44 37.95 12.19
C LYS A 64 22.77 36.52 11.74
N GLN A 65 23.19 35.64 12.65
CA GLN A 65 23.45 34.24 12.32
C GLN A 65 22.17 33.45 12.04
N LEU A 66 21.13 33.67 12.83
CA LEU A 66 19.81 33.07 12.62
C LEU A 66 19.15 33.58 11.32
N ASN A 67 19.47 34.81 10.90
CA ASN A 67 18.92 35.41 9.70
C ASN A 67 19.69 35.07 8.41
N THR A 68 20.53 34.02 8.43
CA THR A 68 21.27 33.61 7.24
C THR A 68 20.32 33.03 6.19
N PRO A 69 20.57 33.26 4.88
CA PRO A 69 19.75 32.70 3.80
C PRO A 69 19.62 31.17 3.88
N LEU A 70 20.67 30.49 4.38
CA LEU A 70 20.68 29.04 4.53
C LEU A 70 19.63 28.54 5.53
N ILE A 71 19.46 29.22 6.67
CA ILE A 71 18.46 28.84 7.70
C ILE A 71 17.04 28.97 7.16
N HIS A 72 16.78 29.90 6.25
CA HIS A 72 15.47 30.08 5.62
C HIS A 72 15.23 29.15 4.43
N ALA A 73 16.28 28.81 3.68
CA ALA A 73 16.16 27.97 2.49
C ALA A 73 15.79 26.52 2.83
N ILE A 74 16.34 25.96 3.92
CA ILE A 74 16.13 24.55 4.25
C ILE A 74 14.66 24.25 4.62
N PRO A 75 13.97 25.01 5.49
CA PRO A 75 12.55 24.79 5.77
C PRO A 75 11.66 24.86 4.53
N ILE A 76 11.98 25.73 3.56
CA ILE A 76 11.27 25.81 2.29
C ILE A 76 11.44 24.51 1.50
N ILE A 77 12.67 24.01 1.34
CA ILE A 77 12.95 22.76 0.65
C ILE A 77 12.25 21.58 1.33
N VAL A 78 12.31 21.50 2.66
CA VAL A 78 11.63 20.48 3.47
C VAL A 78 10.13 20.48 3.21
N THR A 79 9.52 21.67 3.21
CA THR A 79 8.08 21.87 2.96
C THR A 79 7.69 21.46 1.55
N VAL A 80 8.49 21.81 0.54
CA VAL A 80 8.25 21.40 -0.86
C VAL A 80 8.28 19.87 -0.99
N ILE A 81 9.27 19.20 -0.39
CA ILE A 81 9.36 17.73 -0.39
C ILE A 81 8.14 17.12 0.32
N ALA A 82 7.71 17.70 1.44
CA ALA A 82 6.51 17.25 2.16
C ALA A 82 5.25 17.37 1.29
N ILE A 83 5.08 18.49 0.60
CA ILE A 83 3.95 18.71 -0.31
C ILE A 83 3.96 17.70 -1.45
N ILE A 84 5.12 17.44 -2.07
CA ILE A 84 5.25 16.44 -3.14
C ILE A 84 4.87 15.04 -2.61
N GLY A 85 5.39 14.64 -1.45
CA GLY A 85 5.05 13.36 -0.83
C GLY A 85 3.56 13.22 -0.53
N SER A 86 2.96 14.30 -0.03
CA SER A 86 1.52 14.39 0.23
C SER A 86 0.70 14.27 -1.06
N ILE A 87 1.06 14.96 -2.13
CA ILE A 87 0.36 14.86 -3.42
C ILE A 87 0.42 13.43 -3.96
N LEU A 88 1.55 12.74 -3.83
CA LEU A 88 1.68 11.34 -4.23
C LEU A 88 0.74 10.44 -3.42
N ILE A 89 0.67 10.61 -2.10
CA ILE A 89 -0.28 9.86 -1.25
C ILE A 89 -1.72 10.18 -1.64
N LEU A 90 -2.06 11.46 -1.83
CA LEU A 90 -3.40 11.90 -2.22
C LEU A 90 -3.83 11.26 -3.54
N THR A 91 -2.98 11.30 -4.57
CA THR A 91 -3.26 10.65 -5.86
C THR A 91 -3.39 9.13 -5.74
N GLY A 92 -2.71 8.51 -4.78
CA GLY A 92 -2.93 7.12 -4.40
C GLY A 92 -4.33 6.87 -3.86
N TYR A 93 -4.78 7.65 -2.87
CA TYR A 93 -6.11 7.52 -2.26
C TYR A 93 -7.27 7.97 -3.16
N LEU A 94 -7.04 8.90 -4.09
CA LEU A 94 -8.03 9.30 -5.10
C LEU A 94 -8.34 8.20 -6.11
N ASN A 95 -7.52 7.16 -6.20
CA ASN A 95 -7.78 6.05 -7.10
C ASN A 95 -8.95 5.20 -6.58
N GLU A 96 -10.09 5.26 -7.28
CA GLU A 96 -11.35 4.61 -6.91
C GLU A 96 -11.27 3.10 -6.70
N LYS A 97 -10.18 2.46 -7.14
CA LYS A 97 -9.98 1.01 -7.00
C LYS A 97 -9.33 0.61 -5.69
N ILE A 98 -8.86 1.57 -4.89
CA ILE A 98 -8.63 1.41 -3.44
C ILE A 98 -9.89 1.90 -2.71
N LYS A 99 -11.05 1.28 -2.98
CA LYS A 99 -12.25 1.47 -2.16
C LYS A 99 -12.14 0.58 -0.93
N THR A 100 -11.26 0.97 0.00
CA THR A 100 -11.46 0.60 1.40
C THR A 100 -12.44 1.60 1.99
N ASN A 101 -13.16 1.24 3.05
CA ASN A 101 -14.03 2.16 3.79
C ASN A 101 -13.28 3.37 4.40
N TYR A 102 -11.97 3.46 4.19
CA TYR A 102 -11.06 4.39 4.85
C TYR A 102 -10.17 5.16 3.87
N SER A 103 -10.36 4.98 2.55
CA SER A 103 -9.67 5.79 1.55
C SER A 103 -10.08 7.25 1.61
N ASP A 104 -11.33 7.53 2.02
CA ASP A 104 -11.81 8.90 2.22
C ASP A 104 -11.11 9.60 3.39
N LEU A 105 -10.80 8.88 4.48
CA LEU A 105 -9.96 9.42 5.56
C LEU A 105 -8.56 9.76 5.04
N GLY A 106 -7.97 8.90 4.23
CA GLY A 106 -6.66 9.13 3.62
C GLY A 106 -6.65 10.39 2.73
N LYS A 107 -7.69 10.57 1.91
CA LYS A 107 -7.86 11.80 1.10
C LYS A 107 -7.96 13.04 1.98
N VAL A 108 -8.89 13.04 2.92
CA VAL A 108 -9.16 14.19 3.80
C VAL A 108 -7.92 14.56 4.60
N GLY A 109 -7.28 13.60 5.26
CA GLY A 109 -6.06 13.84 6.04
C GLY A 109 -4.94 14.43 5.19
N THR A 110 -4.73 13.88 3.98
CA THR A 110 -3.68 14.37 3.08
C THR A 110 -3.99 15.78 2.54
N ILE A 111 -5.24 16.10 2.23
CA ILE A 111 -5.65 17.45 1.81
C ILE A 111 -5.40 18.46 2.93
N ILE A 112 -5.83 18.14 4.15
CA ILE A 112 -5.63 19.00 5.32
C ILE A 112 -4.12 19.21 5.55
N MET A 113 -3.31 18.15 5.43
CA MET A 113 -1.86 18.24 5.57
C MET A 113 -1.22 19.16 4.52
N ILE A 114 -1.67 19.10 3.25
CA ILE A 114 -1.20 20.01 2.19
C ILE A 114 -1.58 21.46 2.49
N ILE A 115 -2.83 21.70 2.89
CA ILE A 115 -3.30 23.05 3.27
C ILE A 115 -2.45 23.58 4.43
N GLY A 116 -2.24 22.76 5.47
CA GLY A 116 -1.39 23.12 6.61
C GLY A 116 0.04 23.49 6.18
N ALA A 117 0.65 22.69 5.32
CA ALA A 117 2.00 22.97 4.79
C ALA A 117 2.07 24.27 3.96
N VAL A 118 1.06 24.54 3.14
CA VAL A 118 0.99 25.79 2.35
C VAL A 118 0.78 26.99 3.25
N VAL A 119 -0.09 26.88 4.26
CA VAL A 119 -0.33 27.95 5.24
C VAL A 119 0.91 28.19 6.10
N TYR A 120 1.62 27.14 6.50
CA TYR A 120 2.88 27.22 7.24
C TYR A 120 3.97 27.97 6.46
N ALA A 121 4.02 27.81 5.13
CA ALA A 121 4.96 28.53 4.29
C ALA A 121 4.69 30.05 4.20
N LEU A 122 3.55 30.54 4.71
CA LEU A 122 3.24 31.96 4.77
C LEU A 122 3.86 32.59 6.03
N PRO A 123 4.49 33.78 5.94
CA PRO A 123 5.40 34.33 6.95
C PRO A 123 4.80 34.72 8.32
N VAL A 124 3.53 34.38 8.63
CA VAL A 124 2.87 34.88 9.85
C VAL A 124 1.90 33.88 10.52
N ASN A 125 1.95 32.59 10.20
CA ASN A 125 0.81 31.72 10.49
C ASN A 125 1.10 30.49 11.37
N LEU A 126 1.03 30.67 12.69
CA LEU A 126 1.05 29.58 13.69
C LEU A 126 -0.08 28.56 13.49
N PHE A 127 -1.15 28.93 12.79
CA PHE A 127 -2.25 28.01 12.49
C PHE A 127 -1.87 26.92 11.48
N GLY A 128 -0.84 27.15 10.65
CA GLY A 128 -0.37 26.16 9.66
C GLY A 128 0.08 24.85 10.30
N ASP A 129 0.85 24.94 11.40
CA ASP A 129 1.35 23.77 12.14
C ASP A 129 0.22 22.94 12.72
N ILE A 130 -0.79 23.59 13.32
CA ILE A 130 -1.94 22.92 13.91
C ILE A 130 -2.73 22.18 12.83
N ILE A 131 -3.00 22.84 11.70
CA ILE A 131 -3.70 22.22 10.56
C ILE A 131 -2.89 21.04 10.01
N PHE A 132 -1.58 21.20 9.85
CA PHE A 132 -0.70 20.15 9.37
C PHE A 132 -0.74 18.92 10.29
N VAL A 133 -0.63 19.12 11.60
CA VAL A 133 -0.70 18.05 12.61
C VAL A 133 -2.06 17.33 12.59
N ILE A 134 -3.16 18.06 12.45
CA ILE A 134 -4.49 17.44 12.32
C ILE A 134 -4.55 16.56 11.06
N GLY A 135 -4.07 17.06 9.93
CA GLY A 135 -4.00 16.29 8.68
C GLY A 135 -3.16 15.02 8.82
N GLN A 136 -2.02 15.13 9.49
CA GLN A 136 -1.11 14.03 9.78
C GLN A 136 -1.75 12.96 10.69
N ILE A 137 -2.46 13.36 11.74
CA ILE A 137 -3.20 12.43 12.62
C ILE A 137 -4.21 11.62 11.81
N ILE A 138 -5.01 12.30 10.98
CA ILE A 138 -6.02 11.64 10.14
C ILE A 138 -5.36 10.69 9.13
N LEU A 139 -4.24 11.11 8.52
CA LEU A 139 -3.47 10.26 7.61
C LEU A 139 -2.92 9.02 8.32
N GLY A 140 -2.38 9.17 9.53
CA GLY A 140 -1.93 8.06 10.36
C GLY A 140 -3.04 7.06 10.68
N ILE A 141 -4.24 7.54 11.04
CA ILE A 141 -5.44 6.70 11.21
C ILE A 141 -5.77 5.95 9.91
N SER A 142 -5.67 6.60 8.75
CA SER A 142 -5.90 5.95 7.46
C SER A 142 -4.89 4.83 7.18
N PHE A 143 -3.60 5.03 7.48
CA PHE A 143 -2.60 3.96 7.39
C PHE A 143 -2.89 2.81 8.35
N TYR A 144 -3.26 3.11 9.59
CA TYR A 144 -3.61 2.08 10.57
C TYR A 144 -4.73 1.18 10.06
N ARG A 145 -5.83 1.79 9.60
CA ARG A 145 -7.00 1.06 9.09
C ARG A 145 -6.72 0.32 7.79
N THR A 146 -5.88 0.89 6.93
CA THR A 146 -5.41 0.20 5.73
C THR A 146 -4.60 -1.04 6.10
N GLY A 147 -3.68 -0.92 7.07
CA GLY A 147 -2.94 -2.05 7.61
C GLY A 147 -3.84 -3.13 8.19
N GLU A 148 -4.88 -2.75 8.94
CA GLU A 148 -5.89 -3.68 9.47
C GLU A 148 -6.67 -4.40 8.35
N THR A 149 -7.07 -3.67 7.30
CA THR A 149 -7.79 -4.24 6.14
C THR A 149 -6.97 -5.30 5.41
N PHE A 150 -5.65 -5.09 5.30
CA PHE A 150 -4.74 -6.02 4.63
C PHE A 150 -4.01 -6.97 5.59
N ASN A 151 -4.37 -6.97 6.90
CA ASN A 151 -3.68 -7.74 7.94
C ASN A 151 -2.15 -7.52 7.99
N GLU A 152 -1.69 -6.32 7.66
CA GLU A 152 -0.27 -5.97 7.56
C GLU A 152 0.20 -5.17 8.78
N GLY A 153 0.84 -5.88 9.73
CA GLY A 153 1.27 -5.31 11.01
C GLY A 153 2.24 -4.14 10.91
N SER A 154 3.12 -4.12 9.90
CA SER A 154 4.03 -2.99 9.66
C SER A 154 3.27 -1.72 9.32
N LEU A 155 2.24 -1.81 8.48
CA LEU A 155 1.42 -0.66 8.07
C LEU A 155 0.49 -0.20 9.21
N LYS A 156 0.01 -1.14 10.03
CA LYS A 156 -0.75 -0.84 11.24
C LYS A 156 0.08 0.00 12.24
N ASN A 157 1.30 -0.46 12.54
CA ASN A 157 2.22 0.24 13.44
C ASN A 157 2.69 1.58 12.86
N ALA A 158 2.90 1.65 11.54
CA ALA A 158 3.18 2.89 10.84
C ALA A 158 2.10 3.95 11.10
N GLY A 159 0.82 3.57 10.98
CA GLY A 159 -0.29 4.48 11.20
C GLY A 159 -0.32 5.09 12.60
N ILE A 160 -0.03 4.29 13.64
CA ILE A 160 0.08 4.77 15.02
C ILE A 160 1.22 5.79 15.15
N LEU A 161 2.39 5.47 14.61
CA LEU A 161 3.59 6.31 14.74
C LEU A 161 3.49 7.62 13.93
N VAL A 162 2.86 7.58 12.75
CA VAL A 162 2.56 8.78 11.95
C VAL A 162 1.55 9.67 12.66
N ALA A 163 0.55 9.10 13.34
CA ALA A 163 -0.45 9.88 14.05
C ALA A 163 0.09 10.57 15.31
N LEU A 164 1.26 10.18 15.82
CA LEU A 164 1.87 10.84 16.96
C LEU A 164 2.70 12.05 16.49
N PRO A 165 2.46 13.27 17.01
CA PRO A 165 3.14 14.48 16.58
C PRO A 165 4.55 14.62 17.20
N PHE A 166 5.31 13.53 17.28
CA PHE A 166 6.71 13.54 17.73
C PHE A 166 7.65 13.35 16.54
N LEU A 167 8.69 14.17 16.43
CA LEU A 167 9.59 14.21 15.26
C LEU A 167 10.18 12.84 14.91
N ILE A 168 10.66 12.10 15.92
CA ILE A 168 11.31 10.80 15.71
C ILE A 168 10.28 9.73 15.33
N THR A 169 9.08 9.76 15.91
CA THR A 169 8.04 8.76 15.60
C THR A 169 7.58 8.89 14.15
N GLN A 170 7.55 10.12 13.60
CA GLN A 170 7.16 10.36 12.21
C GLN A 170 8.13 9.73 11.21
N VAL A 171 9.45 9.84 11.45
CA VAL A 171 10.46 9.20 10.59
C VAL A 171 10.24 7.70 10.54
N ILE A 172 10.14 7.06 11.71
CA ILE A 172 9.91 5.61 11.83
C ILE A 172 8.56 5.22 11.22
N GLY A 173 7.53 6.04 11.44
CA GLY A 173 6.19 5.83 10.95
C GLY A 173 6.13 5.82 9.42
N TYR A 174 6.72 6.81 8.75
CA TYR A 174 6.75 6.86 7.29
C TYR A 174 7.61 5.75 6.68
N ALA A 175 8.74 5.39 7.31
CA ALA A 175 9.55 4.24 6.90
C ALA A 175 8.75 2.93 6.95
N LEU A 176 8.03 2.69 8.05
CA LEU A 176 7.17 1.52 8.20
C LEU A 176 5.98 1.54 7.24
N SER A 177 5.44 2.72 6.92
CA SER A 177 4.39 2.85 5.90
C SER A 177 4.92 2.41 4.54
N TYR A 178 6.11 2.88 4.14
CA TYR A 178 6.76 2.45 2.90
C TYR A 178 6.93 0.92 2.84
N ILE A 179 7.46 0.32 3.91
CA ILE A 179 7.70 -1.13 3.99
C ILE A 179 6.36 -1.89 3.96
N GLY A 180 5.39 -1.46 4.77
CA GLY A 180 4.08 -2.10 4.90
C GLY A 180 3.29 -2.05 3.59
N VAL A 181 3.20 -0.89 2.94
CA VAL A 181 2.55 -0.77 1.63
C VAL A 181 3.25 -1.64 0.58
N ASN A 182 4.59 -1.74 0.62
CA ASN A 182 5.32 -2.63 -0.28
C ASN A 182 4.98 -4.11 -0.09
N LYS A 183 4.78 -4.56 1.16
CA LYS A 183 4.32 -5.93 1.45
C LYS A 183 2.91 -6.16 0.90
N VAL A 184 1.96 -5.25 1.17
CA VAL A 184 0.61 -5.31 0.59
C VAL A 184 0.66 -5.42 -0.95
N ILE A 185 1.48 -4.59 -1.61
CA ILE A 185 1.63 -4.66 -3.08
C ILE A 185 2.16 -6.02 -3.52
N ARG A 186 3.17 -6.57 -2.83
CA ARG A 186 3.73 -7.88 -3.15
C ARG A 186 2.69 -8.97 -2.98
N GLU A 187 1.94 -8.97 -1.90
CA GLU A 187 0.88 -9.95 -1.65
C GLU A 187 -0.24 -9.87 -2.67
N LEU A 188 -0.70 -8.68 -3.04
CA LEU A 188 -1.70 -8.50 -4.10
C LEU A 188 -1.18 -8.96 -5.48
N ASN A 189 0.12 -8.82 -5.72
CA ASN A 189 0.74 -9.33 -6.95
C ASN A 189 1.06 -10.83 -6.89
N SER A 190 1.27 -11.39 -5.69
CA SER A 190 1.49 -12.82 -5.47
C SER A 190 0.18 -13.61 -5.39
N ALA A 191 -0.92 -13.00 -4.96
CA ALA A 191 -2.28 -13.54 -5.09
C ALA A 191 -2.75 -13.59 -6.56
N LYS A 192 -2.01 -12.94 -7.48
CA LYS A 192 -2.11 -13.09 -8.93
C LYS A 192 -1.23 -14.21 -9.49
N LYS A 193 -0.58 -15.01 -8.65
CA LYS A 193 0.08 -16.23 -9.11
C LYS A 193 -1.06 -17.12 -9.61
N THR A 194 -1.20 -17.17 -10.93
CA THR A 194 -2.13 -18.04 -11.64
C THR A 194 -2.04 -19.41 -11.00
N VAL A 195 -3.17 -19.89 -10.45
CA VAL A 195 -3.23 -21.23 -9.88
C VAL A 195 -2.90 -22.16 -11.04
N LYS A 196 -1.74 -22.81 -10.97
CA LYS A 196 -1.36 -23.76 -12.00
C LYS A 196 -2.05 -25.06 -11.67
N VAL A 197 -3.16 -25.28 -12.33
CA VAL A 197 -3.84 -26.58 -12.32
C VAL A 197 -3.50 -27.30 -13.62
N SER A 198 -2.92 -28.48 -13.49
CA SER A 198 -2.61 -29.36 -14.62
C SER A 198 -3.39 -30.66 -14.50
N SER A 199 -3.95 -31.14 -15.61
CA SER A 199 -4.55 -32.47 -15.65
C SER A 199 -3.46 -33.54 -15.61
N LEU A 200 -3.71 -34.61 -14.86
CA LEU A 200 -2.78 -35.74 -14.73
C LEU A 200 -3.09 -36.89 -15.69
N GLY A 201 -4.06 -36.69 -16.58
CA GLY A 201 -4.55 -37.66 -17.56
C GLY A 201 -5.79 -37.15 -18.28
N SER A 202 -6.33 -37.97 -19.19
CA SER A 202 -7.61 -37.71 -19.85
C SER A 202 -8.77 -38.04 -18.90
N GLY A 203 -9.63 -37.07 -18.65
CA GLY A 203 -10.86 -37.28 -17.90
C GLY A 203 -11.84 -38.20 -18.62
N ILE A 204 -12.81 -38.76 -17.90
CA ILE A 204 -13.89 -39.56 -18.51
C ILE A 204 -15.23 -38.87 -18.25
N ILE A 205 -15.94 -38.53 -19.32
CA ILE A 205 -17.34 -38.09 -19.26
C ILE A 205 -18.26 -39.19 -19.77
N ARG A 206 -19.22 -39.60 -18.97
CA ARG A 206 -20.18 -40.67 -19.28
C ARG A 206 -21.45 -40.10 -19.92
N GLY A 207 -22.18 -40.93 -20.65
CA GLY A 207 -23.45 -40.54 -21.29
C GLY A 207 -24.51 -39.99 -20.31
N ASN A 208 -24.42 -40.37 -19.04
CA ASN A 208 -25.31 -39.92 -17.96
C ASN A 208 -24.95 -38.54 -17.36
N GLY A 209 -23.99 -37.81 -17.92
CA GLY A 209 -23.64 -36.47 -17.43
C GLY A 209 -22.53 -36.43 -16.38
N ILE A 210 -22.03 -37.58 -15.92
CA ILE A 210 -21.02 -37.64 -14.87
C ILE A 210 -19.63 -37.60 -15.50
N LEU A 211 -18.84 -36.60 -15.09
CA LEU A 211 -17.44 -36.42 -15.44
C LEU A 211 -16.55 -36.72 -14.22
N THR A 212 -15.51 -37.53 -14.41
CA THR A 212 -14.50 -37.83 -13.38
C THR A 212 -13.11 -37.47 -13.88
N ILE A 213 -12.39 -36.63 -13.12
CA ILE A 213 -11.05 -36.15 -13.50
C ILE A 213 -10.11 -36.04 -12.29
N SER A 214 -8.82 -36.20 -12.56
CA SER A 214 -7.74 -36.00 -11.58
C SER A 214 -6.91 -34.78 -11.95
N LEU A 215 -6.75 -33.87 -10.99
CA LEU A 215 -6.08 -32.58 -11.16
C LEU A 215 -4.96 -32.43 -10.14
N TYR A 216 -3.83 -31.87 -10.56
CA TYR A 216 -2.82 -31.33 -9.66
C TYR A 216 -3.04 -29.83 -9.49
N SER A 217 -3.11 -29.33 -8.26
CA SER A 217 -3.15 -27.89 -7.97
C SER A 217 -1.92 -27.46 -7.19
N ASP A 218 -1.31 -26.35 -7.57
CA ASP A 218 -0.17 -25.77 -6.82
C ASP A 218 -0.62 -24.89 -5.63
N SER A 219 -1.91 -24.73 -5.41
CA SER A 219 -2.50 -23.92 -4.34
C SER A 219 -3.95 -24.31 -4.05
N ASP A 220 -4.49 -23.78 -2.96
CA ASP A 220 -5.86 -24.02 -2.53
C ASP A 220 -6.86 -23.11 -3.26
N VAL A 221 -7.85 -23.66 -3.96
CA VAL A 221 -8.82 -22.87 -4.75
C VAL A 221 -10.17 -23.57 -4.95
N TYR A 222 -11.25 -22.80 -5.04
CA TYR A 222 -12.58 -23.31 -5.38
C TYR A 222 -12.81 -23.35 -6.90
N ILE A 223 -13.46 -24.41 -7.35
CA ILE A 223 -14.05 -24.49 -8.69
C ILE A 223 -15.49 -24.01 -8.58
N THR A 224 -15.83 -22.95 -9.32
CA THR A 224 -17.17 -22.35 -9.28
C THR A 224 -18.09 -22.90 -10.34
N GLN A 225 -17.52 -23.34 -11.47
CA GLN A 225 -18.29 -23.78 -12.63
C GLN A 225 -17.46 -24.72 -13.52
N ALA A 226 -18.13 -25.62 -14.21
CA ALA A 226 -17.60 -26.41 -15.31
C ALA A 226 -18.46 -26.23 -16.57
N GLN A 227 -17.84 -26.21 -17.75
CA GLN A 227 -18.52 -26.12 -19.03
C GLN A 227 -17.86 -27.05 -20.05
N ILE A 228 -18.67 -27.76 -20.83
CA ILE A 228 -18.18 -28.46 -22.02
C ILE A 228 -18.09 -27.45 -23.17
N VAL A 229 -16.86 -27.12 -23.60
CA VAL A 229 -16.59 -26.10 -24.61
C VAL A 229 -17.24 -26.47 -25.94
N GLY A 230 -17.88 -25.49 -26.58
CA GLY A 230 -18.64 -25.70 -27.82
C GLY A 230 -20.07 -26.20 -27.61
N THR A 231 -20.53 -26.31 -26.36
CA THR A 231 -21.90 -26.69 -26.01
C THR A 231 -22.49 -25.74 -24.96
N ASN A 232 -23.78 -25.90 -24.67
CA ASN A 232 -24.49 -25.20 -23.59
C ASN A 232 -24.48 -26.00 -22.26
N TYR A 233 -23.74 -27.10 -22.19
CA TYR A 233 -23.67 -27.90 -20.97
C TYR A 233 -22.77 -27.23 -19.94
N ILE A 234 -23.39 -26.72 -18.88
CA ILE A 234 -22.76 -26.02 -17.77
C ILE A 234 -23.19 -26.71 -16.48
N SER A 235 -22.27 -26.85 -15.53
CA SER A 235 -22.55 -27.38 -14.20
C SER A 235 -21.87 -26.57 -13.10
N THR A 236 -22.56 -26.47 -11.97
CA THR A 236 -22.02 -26.05 -10.66
C THR A 236 -22.03 -27.20 -9.64
N SER A 237 -22.51 -28.38 -10.03
CA SER A 237 -22.52 -29.60 -9.20
C SER A 237 -21.16 -30.28 -9.29
N ILE A 238 -20.26 -29.94 -8.37
CA ILE A 238 -18.85 -30.37 -8.37
C ILE A 238 -18.52 -30.93 -6.98
N THR A 239 -18.01 -32.15 -6.91
CA THR A 239 -17.70 -32.84 -5.65
C THR A 239 -16.31 -33.49 -5.69
N PRO A 240 -15.37 -33.06 -4.83
CA PRO A 240 -15.39 -31.80 -4.08
C PRO A 240 -15.21 -30.60 -5.03
N ASN A 241 -15.82 -29.46 -4.70
CA ASN A 241 -15.62 -28.19 -5.43
C ASN A 241 -14.43 -27.37 -4.91
N TYR A 242 -13.61 -27.95 -4.04
CA TYR A 242 -12.43 -27.34 -3.45
C TYR A 242 -11.19 -28.17 -3.80
N LEU A 243 -10.23 -27.53 -4.47
CA LEU A 243 -8.92 -28.09 -4.77
C LEU A 243 -7.97 -27.75 -3.63
N LYS A 244 -7.34 -28.77 -3.05
CA LYS A 244 -6.22 -28.62 -2.13
C LYS A 244 -4.90 -28.59 -2.90
N HIS A 245 -3.87 -27.98 -2.34
CA HIS A 245 -2.51 -28.14 -2.83
C HIS A 245 -2.17 -29.64 -2.98
N GLY A 246 -1.70 -30.04 -4.16
CA GLY A 246 -1.43 -31.42 -4.53
C GLY A 246 -2.50 -32.05 -5.42
N PHE A 247 -2.73 -33.35 -5.23
CA PHE A 247 -3.59 -34.18 -6.08
C PHE A 247 -5.04 -34.15 -5.62
N ASN A 248 -5.96 -33.94 -6.56
CA ASN A 248 -7.40 -33.86 -6.32
C ASN A 248 -8.15 -34.72 -7.33
N ASN A 249 -9.07 -35.55 -6.85
CA ASN A 249 -10.02 -36.26 -7.68
C ASN A 249 -11.37 -35.58 -7.55
N ILE A 250 -11.92 -35.10 -8.66
CA ILE A 250 -13.20 -34.40 -8.67
C ILE A 250 -14.19 -35.09 -9.59
N THR A 251 -15.46 -35.04 -9.17
CA THR A 251 -16.60 -35.49 -9.94
C THR A 251 -17.47 -34.28 -10.26
N ILE A 252 -17.85 -34.11 -11.52
CA ILE A 252 -18.74 -33.05 -11.99
C ILE A 252 -19.98 -33.71 -12.56
N ASP A 253 -21.15 -33.27 -12.11
CA ASP A 253 -22.43 -33.76 -12.61
C ASP A 253 -23.10 -32.69 -13.46
N PHE A 254 -23.22 -32.91 -14.77
CA PHE A 254 -23.90 -31.97 -15.66
C PHE A 254 -25.44 -32.02 -15.55
N ASN A 255 -25.99 -32.82 -14.63
CA ASN A 255 -27.43 -32.95 -14.32
C ASN A 255 -28.30 -33.17 -15.56
N ASN A 256 -27.73 -33.70 -16.63
CA ASN A 256 -28.40 -33.83 -17.91
C ASN A 256 -28.59 -35.30 -18.22
N LEU A 257 -29.86 -35.72 -18.26
CA LEU A 257 -30.27 -37.13 -18.30
C LEU A 257 -29.78 -37.86 -19.56
N SER A 258 -29.39 -37.14 -20.62
CA SER A 258 -28.69 -37.68 -21.78
C SER A 258 -27.78 -36.62 -22.41
N LEU A 259 -26.48 -36.68 -22.15
CA LEU A 259 -25.53 -35.89 -22.92
C LEU A 259 -25.38 -36.51 -24.32
N ASN A 260 -25.79 -35.79 -25.36
CA ASN A 260 -25.62 -36.21 -26.76
C ASN A 260 -24.16 -36.07 -27.23
N LEU A 261 -23.22 -36.71 -26.52
CA LEU A 261 -21.82 -36.76 -26.89
C LEU A 261 -21.55 -37.98 -27.77
N ILE A 262 -20.65 -37.84 -28.73
CA ILE A 262 -20.24 -38.92 -29.61
C ILE A 262 -19.29 -39.82 -28.80
N PRO A 263 -19.59 -41.12 -28.63
CA PRO A 263 -18.73 -42.04 -27.90
C PRO A 263 -17.30 -42.05 -28.47
N ASN A 264 -16.32 -42.18 -27.57
CA ASN A 264 -14.87 -42.19 -27.84
C ASN A 264 -14.30 -40.90 -28.46
N SER A 265 -15.08 -39.81 -28.49
CA SER A 265 -14.58 -38.51 -28.94
C SER A 265 -13.96 -37.70 -27.80
N LEU A 266 -12.99 -36.85 -28.13
CA LEU A 266 -12.37 -35.92 -27.19
C LEU A 266 -13.18 -34.62 -27.10
N TYR A 267 -13.42 -34.19 -25.87
CA TYR A 267 -14.07 -32.93 -25.53
C TYR A 267 -13.15 -32.10 -24.63
N THR A 268 -13.29 -30.79 -24.73
CA THR A 268 -12.62 -29.86 -23.80
C THR A 268 -13.61 -29.41 -22.74
N VAL A 269 -13.28 -29.62 -21.48
CA VAL A 269 -14.03 -29.12 -20.33
C VAL A 269 -13.26 -27.95 -19.74
N ARG A 270 -13.92 -26.79 -19.69
CA ARG A 270 -13.42 -25.58 -19.06
C ARG A 270 -13.92 -25.51 -17.63
N LEU A 271 -13.01 -25.46 -16.68
CA LEU A 271 -13.29 -25.16 -15.28
C LEU A 271 -13.07 -23.67 -15.04
N LEU A 272 -14.01 -23.01 -14.38
CA LEU A 272 -13.87 -21.66 -13.87
C LEU A 272 -13.52 -21.73 -12.39
N LEU A 273 -12.49 -21.00 -11.99
CA LEU A 273 -12.05 -20.92 -10.61
C LEU A 273 -12.58 -19.66 -9.93
N ALA A 274 -12.69 -19.70 -8.60
CA ALA A 274 -13.13 -18.56 -7.79
C ALA A 274 -12.19 -17.33 -7.89
N ASN A 275 -10.94 -17.53 -8.29
CA ASN A 275 -9.98 -16.45 -8.52
C ASN A 275 -10.14 -15.78 -9.90
N GLY A 276 -11.08 -16.26 -10.74
CA GLY A 276 -11.35 -15.74 -12.09
C GLY A 276 -10.52 -16.38 -13.20
N ASP A 277 -9.61 -17.31 -12.88
CA ASP A 277 -8.87 -18.09 -13.88
C ASP A 277 -9.77 -19.20 -14.47
N SER A 278 -9.40 -19.68 -15.67
CA SER A 278 -10.04 -20.81 -16.31
C SER A 278 -9.03 -21.87 -16.74
N ILE A 279 -9.39 -23.14 -16.60
CA ILE A 279 -8.54 -24.28 -16.96
C ILE A 279 -9.27 -25.14 -17.98
N ASP A 280 -8.60 -25.47 -19.09
CA ASP A 280 -9.15 -26.33 -20.13
C ASP A 280 -8.54 -27.73 -20.03
N ILE A 281 -9.39 -28.75 -19.97
CA ILE A 281 -9.00 -30.15 -19.75
C ILE A 281 -9.60 -31.02 -20.84
N GLN A 282 -8.80 -31.91 -21.43
CA GLN A 282 -9.29 -32.89 -22.38
C GLN A 282 -9.90 -34.10 -21.66
N VAL A 283 -11.09 -34.48 -22.10
CA VAL A 283 -11.85 -35.61 -21.56
C VAL A 283 -12.35 -36.47 -22.71
N THR A 284 -12.40 -37.78 -22.51
CA THR A 284 -12.93 -38.73 -23.49
C THR A 284 -14.37 -39.07 -23.12
N ALA A 285 -15.28 -38.93 -24.09
CA ALA A 285 -16.65 -39.39 -23.92
C ALA A 285 -16.71 -40.91 -23.95
N GLN A 286 -17.29 -41.51 -22.92
CA GLN A 286 -17.61 -42.92 -22.85
C GLN A 286 -19.14 -43.11 -22.87
N PRO A 287 -19.62 -44.21 -23.48
CA PRO A 287 -21.04 -44.53 -23.46
C PRO A 287 -21.59 -44.61 -22.02
#